data_AF-A0A7C3VTQ6-F1
#
_entry.id   AF-A0A7C3VTQ6-F1
#
_cell.length_a   1.000
_cell.length_b   1.000
_cell.length_c   1.000
_cell.angle_alpha   90.00
_cell.angle_beta   90.00
_cell.angle_gamma   90.00
#
_symmetry.space_group_name_H-M   'P 1'
#
loop_
_entity.id
_entity.type
_entity.pdbx_description
1 polymer ?
#
loop_
_entity_poly.entity_id
_entity_poly.type
_entity_poly.pdbx_seq_one_letter_code
_entity_poly.pdbx_strand_id
1 'polypeptide(L)'
;MPNFMNPFPGLTPQKMSHSELIRAIMLNIAAELEAVHLYTSHMDATDNEEARKVLHDIALEELVHAGEFTNLLYRLDPAAAEKVREGMAEVEELLSKPSG
;
A
#
# COMPACT_ATOMS: atom_id res chain seq x y z
N MET A 1 14.57 17.17 -6.04
CA MET A 1 15.90 16.66 -5.63
C MET A 1 15.88 16.46 -4.13
N PRO A 2 16.39 15.32 -3.62
CA PRO A 2 16.53 15.13 -2.18
C PRO A 2 17.51 16.18 -1.59
N ASN A 3 17.12 16.78 -0.47
CA ASN A 3 17.93 17.74 0.28
C ASN A 3 18.44 17.09 1.57
N PHE A 4 19.56 16.36 1.46
CA PHE A 4 20.10 15.53 2.54
C PHE A 4 20.71 16.31 3.72
N MET A 5 20.95 17.62 3.57
CA MET A 5 21.54 18.46 4.64
C MET A 5 20.50 19.07 5.58
N ASN A 6 19.22 19.06 5.19
CA ASN A 6 18.13 19.47 6.06
C ASN A 6 17.68 18.25 6.87
N PRO A 7 17.78 18.24 8.22
CA PRO A 7 17.28 17.15 9.05
C PRO A 7 15.75 17.18 9.23
N PHE A 8 15.08 18.23 8.75
CA PHE A 8 13.63 18.39 8.77
C PHE A 8 13.03 18.55 7.36
N PRO A 9 13.44 17.76 6.36
CA PRO A 9 12.84 17.87 5.04
C PRO A 9 11.37 17.42 5.14
N GLY A 10 10.45 18.23 4.64
CA GLY A 10 9.01 17.95 4.68
C GLY A 10 8.31 18.27 6.00
N LEU A 11 9.01 18.75 7.03
CA LEU A 11 8.39 19.17 8.30
C LEU A 11 7.81 20.59 8.15
N THR A 12 6.50 20.72 8.37
CA THR A 12 5.76 21.99 8.38
C THR A 12 5.25 22.30 9.80
N PRO A 13 5.11 23.60 10.18
CA PRO A 13 4.47 23.98 11.44
C PRO A 13 3.02 23.49 11.56
N GLN A 14 2.35 23.24 10.43
CA GLN A 14 0.98 22.75 10.39
C GLN A 14 0.92 21.23 10.59
N LYS A 15 -0.05 20.75 11.37
CA LYS A 15 -0.39 19.33 11.50
C LYS A 15 -1.61 19.01 10.65
N MET A 16 -1.64 17.78 10.12
CA MET A 16 -2.83 17.26 9.45
C MET A 16 -3.99 17.17 10.42
N SER A 17 -5.19 17.50 9.95
CA SER A 17 -6.43 17.08 10.58
C SER A 17 -6.63 15.56 10.48
N HIS A 18 -7.60 15.02 11.22
CA HIS A 18 -7.91 13.59 11.20
C HIS A 18 -8.27 13.08 9.80
N SER A 19 -9.09 13.84 9.05
CA SER A 19 -9.49 13.47 7.69
C SER A 19 -8.33 13.55 6.70
N GLU A 20 -7.43 14.52 6.84
CA GLU A 20 -6.23 14.62 6.02
C GLU A 20 -5.27 13.46 6.32
N LEU A 21 -5.12 13.06 7.58
CA LEU A 21 -4.31 11.91 7.97
C LEU A 21 -4.87 10.62 7.36
N ILE A 22 -6.19 10.39 7.42
CA ILE A 22 -6.82 9.22 6.77
C ILE A 22 -6.48 9.17 5.28
N ARG A 23 -6.64 10.30 4.57
CA ARG A 23 -6.30 10.39 3.14
C ARG A 23 -4.82 10.16 2.87
N ALA A 24 -3.94 10.65 3.75
CA ALA A 24 -2.51 10.39 3.65
C ALA A 24 -2.18 8.90 3.83
N ILE A 25 -2.82 8.21 4.77
CA ILE A 25 -2.66 6.75 4.93
C ILE A 25 -3.15 5.99 3.68
N MET A 26 -4.25 6.41 3.05
CA MET A 26 -4.68 5.81 1.78
C MET A 26 -3.63 5.98 0.67
N LEU A 27 -2.95 7.13 0.61
CA LEU A 27 -1.85 7.35 -0.33
C LEU A 27 -0.63 6.49 0.00
N ASN A 28 -0.33 6.25 1.28
CA ASN A 28 0.74 5.33 1.67
C ASN A 28 0.44 3.90 1.22
N ILE A 29 -0.79 3.40 1.40
CA ILE A 29 -1.19 2.07 0.89
C ILE A 29 -0.99 1.99 -0.63
N ALA A 30 -1.38 3.03 -1.37
CA ALA A 30 -1.18 3.08 -2.81
C ALA A 30 0.31 3.07 -3.21
N ALA A 31 1.16 3.77 -2.45
CA ALA A 31 2.60 3.80 -2.68
C ALA A 31 3.23 2.42 -2.47
N GLU A 32 2.82 1.67 -1.45
CA GLU A 32 3.31 0.30 -1.26
C GLU A 32 2.90 -0.62 -2.42
N LEU A 33 1.66 -0.53 -2.89
CA LEU A 33 1.20 -1.32 -4.04
C LEU A 33 1.92 -0.93 -5.35
N GLU A 34 2.24 0.36 -5.53
CA GLU A 34 3.08 0.84 -6.64
C GLU A 34 4.49 0.25 -6.54
N ALA A 35 5.08 0.23 -5.34
CA ALA A 35 6.40 -0.36 -5.10
C ALA A 35 6.42 -1.85 -5.42
N VAL A 36 5.41 -2.63 -4.99
CA VAL A 36 5.25 -4.04 -5.38
C VAL A 36 5.25 -4.20 -6.89
N HIS A 37 4.42 -3.41 -7.60
CA HIS A 37 4.34 -3.46 -9.06
C HIS A 37 5.68 -3.11 -9.72
N LEU A 38 6.37 -2.09 -9.23
CA LEU A 38 7.65 -1.64 -9.75
C LEU A 38 8.74 -2.71 -9.58
N TYR A 39 8.88 -3.27 -8.38
CA TYR A 39 9.94 -4.25 -8.08
C TYR A 39 9.70 -5.59 -8.78
N THR A 40 8.45 -6.04 -8.85
CA THR A 40 8.09 -7.24 -9.64
C THR A 40 8.36 -7.03 -11.13
N SER A 41 8.01 -5.86 -11.69
CA SER A 41 8.30 -5.55 -13.10
C SER A 41 9.81 -5.52 -13.39
N HIS A 42 10.62 -4.98 -12.47
CA HIS A 42 12.08 -4.99 -12.63
C HIS A 42 12.67 -6.40 -12.48
N MET A 43 12.12 -7.21 -11.57
CA MET A 43 12.50 -8.61 -11.41
C MET A 43 12.25 -9.40 -12.71
N ASP A 44 11.09 -9.17 -13.36
CA ASP A 44 10.74 -9.81 -14.62
C ASP A 44 11.61 -9.32 -15.80
N ALA A 45 12.10 -8.08 -15.72
CA ALA A 45 12.89 -7.44 -16.78
C ALA A 45 14.41 -7.68 -16.71
N THR A 46 14.90 -8.46 -15.74
CA THR A 46 16.34 -8.71 -15.56
C THR A 46 16.69 -10.20 -15.57
N ASP A 47 17.83 -10.53 -16.20
CA ASP A 47 18.41 -11.88 -16.17
C ASP A 47 19.38 -12.09 -14.98
N ASN A 48 19.61 -11.06 -14.14
CA ASN A 48 20.51 -11.17 -13.00
C ASN A 48 19.82 -11.87 -11.82
N GLU A 49 20.22 -13.10 -11.52
CA GLU A 49 19.63 -13.93 -10.46
C GLU A 49 19.75 -13.35 -9.04
N GLU A 50 20.81 -12.59 -8.73
CA GLU A 50 20.95 -11.95 -7.43
C GLU A 50 19.95 -10.79 -7.28
N ALA A 51 19.81 -9.97 -8.33
CA ALA A 51 18.85 -8.88 -8.35
C ALA A 51 17.40 -9.40 -8.26
N ARG A 52 17.06 -10.47 -8.98
CA ARG A 52 15.72 -11.09 -8.92
C ARG A 52 15.34 -11.50 -7.50
N LYS A 53 16.26 -12.14 -6.78
CA LYS A 53 16.02 -12.57 -5.38
C LYS A 53 15.74 -11.39 -4.46
N VAL A 54 16.56 -10.35 -4.53
CA VAL A 54 16.40 -9.15 -3.69
C VAL A 54 15.12 -8.41 -4.03
N LEU A 55 14.83 -8.18 -5.31
CA LEU A 55 13.62 -7.49 -5.75
C LEU A 55 12.35 -8.23 -5.35
N HIS A 56 12.34 -9.56 -5.44
CA HIS A 56 11.21 -10.37 -5.01
C HIS A 56 10.99 -10.28 -3.50
N ASP A 57 12.06 -10.39 -2.70
CA ASP A 57 11.99 -10.31 -1.25
C ASP A 57 11.44 -8.95 -0.80
N ILE A 58 12.00 -7.85 -1.34
CA ILE A 58 11.52 -6.49 -1.07
C ILE A 58 10.04 -6.35 -1.48
N ALA A 59 9.65 -6.82 -2.67
CA ALA A 59 8.24 -6.74 -3.10
C ALA A 59 7.28 -7.46 -2.15
N LEU A 60 7.69 -8.57 -1.54
CA LEU A 60 6.88 -9.25 -0.53
C LEU A 60 6.81 -8.47 0.79
N GLU A 61 7.90 -7.80 1.19
CA GLU A 61 7.90 -6.91 2.35
C GLU A 61 6.94 -5.72 2.16
N GLU A 62 6.86 -5.13 0.97
CA GLU A 62 5.93 -4.01 0.72
C GLU A 62 4.46 -4.44 0.82
N LEU A 63 4.12 -5.71 0.56
CA LEU A 63 2.78 -6.24 0.85
C LEU A 63 2.48 -6.29 2.35
N VAL A 64 3.50 -6.55 3.19
CA VAL A 64 3.37 -6.46 4.65
C VAL A 64 3.11 -5.01 5.06
N HIS A 65 3.87 -4.05 4.53
CA HIS A 65 3.67 -2.63 4.80
C HIS A 65 2.28 -2.14 4.35
N ALA A 66 1.81 -2.58 3.18
CA ALA A 66 0.44 -2.30 2.72
C ALA A 66 -0.60 -2.82 3.74
N GLY A 67 -0.38 -4.00 4.30
CA GLY A 67 -1.21 -4.57 5.37
C GLY A 67 -1.19 -3.75 6.67
N GLU A 68 -0.01 -3.29 7.09
CA GLU A 68 0.15 -2.43 8.28
C GLU A 68 -0.62 -1.11 8.13
N PHE A 69 -0.46 -0.43 7.00
CA PHE A 69 -1.18 0.82 6.72
C PHE A 69 -2.69 0.59 6.57
N THR A 70 -3.11 -0.51 5.95
CA THR A 70 -4.53 -0.87 5.83
C THR A 70 -5.17 -1.07 7.21
N ASN A 71 -4.49 -1.79 8.11
CA ASN A 71 -4.97 -1.97 9.49
C ASN A 71 -5.01 -0.64 10.26
N LEU A 72 -4.03 0.26 10.06
CA LEU A 72 -4.07 1.60 10.63
C LEU A 72 -5.25 2.42 10.10
N LEU A 73 -5.50 2.38 8.78
CA LEU A 73 -6.65 3.03 8.15
C LEU A 73 -7.96 2.59 8.82
N TYR A 74 -8.17 1.29 9.03
CA TYR A 74 -9.39 0.77 9.65
C TYR A 74 -9.56 1.21 11.10
N ARG A 75 -8.46 1.41 11.83
CA ARG A 75 -8.49 1.94 13.20
C ARG A 75 -8.85 3.42 13.23
N LEU A 76 -8.41 4.19 12.22
CA LEU A 76 -8.69 5.63 12.10
C LEU A 76 -10.07 5.91 11.49
N ASP A 77 -10.56 5.02 10.62
CA ASP A 77 -11.82 5.11 9.91
C ASP A 77 -12.57 3.75 9.90
N PRO A 78 -13.37 3.46 10.93
CA PRO A 78 -14.16 2.23 11.01
C PRO A 78 -15.20 2.08 9.88
N ALA A 79 -15.64 3.17 9.25
CA ALA A 79 -16.58 3.10 8.14
C ALA A 79 -15.91 2.55 6.88
N ALA A 80 -14.65 2.95 6.62
CA ALA A 80 -13.84 2.33 5.57
C ALA A 80 -13.66 0.82 5.80
N ALA A 81 -13.45 0.40 7.06
CA ALA A 81 -13.32 -1.02 7.42
C ALA A 81 -14.60 -1.83 7.14
N GLU A 82 -15.78 -1.25 7.40
CA GLU A 82 -17.06 -1.88 7.05
C GLU A 82 -17.21 -2.01 5.54
N LYS A 83 -16.92 -0.94 4.79
CA LYS A 83 -17.04 -0.96 3.33
C LYS A 83 -16.09 -1.93 2.65
N VAL A 84 -14.89 -2.13 3.17
CA VAL A 84 -13.99 -3.17 2.64
C VAL A 84 -14.53 -4.57 2.93
N ARG A 85 -15.08 -4.83 4.13
CA ARG A 85 -15.73 -6.12 4.43
C ARG A 85 -16.92 -6.40 3.51
N GLU A 86 -17.74 -5.38 3.22
CA GLU A 86 -18.83 -5.46 2.24
C GLU A 86 -18.29 -5.86 0.87
N GLY A 87 -17.26 -5.17 0.36
CA GLY A 87 -16.63 -5.50 -0.92
C GLY A 87 -16.02 -6.90 -0.98
N MET A 88 -15.43 -7.39 0.12
CA MET A 88 -14.95 -8.78 0.21
C MET A 88 -16.11 -9.78 0.08
N ALA A 89 -17.24 -9.53 0.75
CA ALA A 89 -18.41 -10.38 0.64
C ALA A 89 -19.04 -10.35 -0.77
N GLU A 90 -19.04 -9.19 -1.44
CA GLU A 90 -19.52 -9.07 -2.83
C GLU A 90 -18.71 -9.96 -3.79
N VAL A 91 -17.38 -10.07 -3.61
CA VAL A 91 -16.54 -10.96 -4.43
C VAL A 91 -16.95 -12.43 -4.25
N GLU A 92 -17.15 -12.88 -3.00
CA GLU A 92 -17.61 -14.25 -2.71
C GLU A 92 -18.98 -14.54 -3.35
N GLU A 93 -19.90 -13.57 -3.27
CA GLU A 93 -21.21 -13.68 -3.91
C GLU A 93 -21.06 -13.83 -5.44
N LEU A 94 -20.23 -12.99 -6.07
CA LEU A 94 -19.99 -13.04 -7.52
C LEU A 94 -19.38 -14.37 -7.97
N LEU A 95 -18.43 -14.93 -7.21
CA LEU A 95 -17.78 -16.20 -7.54
C LEU A 95 -18.66 -17.43 -7.26
N SER A 96 -19.62 -17.32 -6.34
CA SER A 96 -20.56 -18.41 -6.02
C SER A 96 -21.71 -18.56 -7.03
N LYS A 97 -21.95 -17.53 -7.86
CA LYS A 97 -22.98 -17.58 -8.89
C LYS A 97 -22.49 -18.46 -10.05
N PRO A 98 -23.21 -19.54 -10.43
CA PRO A 98 -22.84 -20.31 -11.61
C PRO A 98 -22.86 -19.39 -12.83
N SER A 99 -21.78 -19.44 -13.61
CA SER A 99 -21.73 -18.76 -14.91
C SER A 99 -22.89 -19.31 -15.75
N GLY A 100 -23.88 -18.45 -16.03
CA GLY A 100 -25.04 -18.80 -16.85
C GLY A 100 -24.66 -19.14 -18.28
#